data_AF-L7F908-F1
#
_entry.id   AF-L7F908-F1
#
_cell.length_a   1.000
_cell.length_b   1.000
_cell.length_c   1.000
_cell.angle_alpha   90.00
_cell.angle_beta   90.00
_cell.angle_gamma   90.00
#
_symmetry.space_group_name_H-M   'P 1'
#
loop_
_entity.id
_entity.type
_entity.pdbx_description
1 polymer ?
#
loop_
_entity_poly.entity_id
_entity_poly.type
_entity_poly.pdbx_seq_one_letter_code
_entity_poly.pdbx_strand_id
1 'polypeptide(L)'
;MNNPSRSPRTEEAEPNDPAATEATDIETTARVLAALHRSAEDTVTRVIGLYEQWVKAGTPALGTSMARWWDRRLVELHDAIQGPAEQPARTTVKNQPTSEEQ
;
A
#
# COMPACT_ATOMS: atom_id res chain seq x y z
N MET A 1 -22.41 -59.70 36.10
CA MET A 1 -21.34 -59.51 35.08
C MET A 1 -21.97 -59.10 33.76
N ASN A 2 -21.51 -58.16 32.95
CA ASN A 2 -20.69 -56.97 33.08
C ASN A 2 -20.92 -56.22 31.76
N ASN A 3 -21.18 -54.91 31.84
CA ASN A 3 -21.29 -53.99 30.70
C ASN A 3 -19.93 -53.85 29.97
N PRO A 4 -19.89 -53.64 28.65
CA PRO A 4 -18.83 -52.84 28.04
C PRO A 4 -19.38 -51.50 27.53
N SER A 5 -19.18 -50.50 28.38
CA SER A 5 -18.74 -49.13 28.08
C SER A 5 -19.07 -48.55 26.72
N ARG A 6 -20.12 -47.71 26.71
CA ARG A 6 -20.31 -46.62 25.76
C ARG A 6 -19.26 -45.55 26.07
N SER A 7 -18.21 -45.43 25.26
CA SER A 7 -17.22 -44.36 25.38
C SER A 7 -17.92 -42.99 25.24
N PRO A 8 -17.60 -42.01 26.11
CA PRO A 8 -18.10 -40.66 25.96
C PRO A 8 -17.49 -40.01 24.72
N ARG A 9 -18.38 -39.41 23.93
CA ARG A 9 -18.05 -38.31 23.02
C ARG A 9 -17.57 -37.14 23.90
N THR A 10 -16.31 -36.78 23.76
CA THR A 10 -15.72 -35.52 24.24
C THR A 10 -14.84 -35.11 23.08
N GLU A 11 -15.40 -34.48 22.03
CA GLU A 11 -15.37 -33.02 21.91
C GLU A 11 -14.06 -32.50 22.49
N GLU A 12 -13.03 -32.54 21.64
CA GLU A 12 -11.85 -31.71 21.78
C GLU A 12 -12.33 -30.26 21.84
N ALA A 13 -12.55 -29.77 23.05
CA ALA A 13 -12.55 -28.35 23.30
C ALA A 13 -11.10 -27.91 23.04
N GLU A 14 -10.83 -27.47 21.80
CA GLU A 14 -9.79 -26.48 21.59
C GLU A 14 -9.99 -25.41 22.68
N PRO A 15 -8.96 -25.09 23.48
CA PRO A 15 -9.03 -23.95 24.38
C PRO A 15 -9.06 -22.70 23.50
N ASN A 16 -10.24 -22.31 23.07
CA ASN A 16 -10.50 -21.00 22.49
C ASN A 16 -10.47 -20.02 23.65
N ASP A 17 -9.25 -19.72 24.11
CA ASP A 17 -8.97 -18.83 25.22
C ASP A 17 -9.32 -17.41 24.75
N PRO A 18 -10.47 -16.84 25.15
CA PRO A 18 -10.95 -15.57 24.58
C PRO A 18 -9.95 -14.42 24.84
N ALA A 19 -9.18 -14.54 25.92
CA ALA A 19 -8.11 -13.60 26.27
C ALA A 19 -6.92 -13.63 25.28
N ALA A 20 -6.62 -14.78 24.67
CA ALA A 20 -5.56 -14.88 23.65
C ALA A 20 -5.99 -14.25 22.32
N THR A 21 -7.28 -14.38 21.98
CA THR A 21 -7.88 -13.74 20.80
C THR A 21 -7.92 -12.21 20.96
N GLU A 22 -8.37 -11.70 22.11
CA GLU A 22 -8.39 -10.26 22.39
C GLU A 22 -6.99 -9.62 22.35
N ALA A 23 -5.97 -10.29 22.90
CA ALA A 23 -4.59 -9.78 22.85
C ALA A 23 -4.06 -9.69 21.40
N THR A 24 -4.43 -10.67 20.56
CA THR A 24 -4.05 -10.70 19.13
C THR A 24 -4.78 -9.61 18.33
N ASP A 25 -6.04 -9.32 18.66
CA ASP A 25 -6.83 -8.25 18.03
C ASP A 25 -6.30 -6.85 18.37
N ILE A 26 -5.89 -6.64 19.63
CA ILE A 26 -5.27 -5.38 20.07
C ILE A 26 -3.93 -5.16 19.34
N GLU A 27 -3.10 -6.19 19.25
CA GLU A 27 -1.82 -6.10 18.53
C GLU A 27 -2.03 -5.81 17.04
N THR A 28 -3.01 -6.48 16.42
CA THR A 28 -3.37 -6.25 15.01
C THR A 28 -3.84 -4.83 14.78
N THR A 29 -4.72 -4.33 15.67
CA THR A 29 -5.21 -2.94 15.62
C THR A 29 -4.06 -1.94 15.75
N ALA A 30 -3.15 -2.16 16.71
CA ALA A 30 -1.99 -1.29 16.90
C ALA A 30 -1.09 -1.24 15.66
N ARG A 31 -0.86 -2.40 15.00
CA ARG A 31 -0.07 -2.48 13.77
C ARG A 31 -0.75 -1.74 12.61
N VAL A 32 -2.07 -1.87 12.45
CA VAL A 32 -2.84 -1.17 11.41
C VAL A 32 -2.81 0.34 11.63
N LEU A 33 -3.02 0.80 12.86
CA LEU A 33 -2.95 2.23 13.19
C LEU A 33 -1.55 2.81 12.94
N ALA A 34 -0.51 2.08 13.32
CA ALA A 34 0.87 2.49 13.04
C ALA A 34 1.18 2.55 11.54
N ALA A 35 0.67 1.58 10.76
CA ALA A 35 0.81 1.56 9.31
C ALA A 35 0.08 2.74 8.65
N LEU A 36 -1.15 3.04 9.10
CA LEU A 36 -1.93 4.18 8.61
C LEU A 36 -1.24 5.51 8.94
N HIS A 37 -0.73 5.65 10.16
CA HIS A 37 0.00 6.84 10.57
C HIS A 37 1.23 7.07 9.69
N ARG A 38 2.06 6.04 9.50
CA ARG A 38 3.22 6.11 8.61
C ARG A 38 2.83 6.45 7.17
N SER A 39 1.73 5.87 6.67
CA SER A 39 1.21 6.18 5.34
C SER A 39 0.83 7.65 5.21
N ALA A 40 0.20 8.23 6.23
CA ALA A 40 -0.16 9.65 6.21
C ALA A 40 1.09 10.55 6.25
N GLU A 41 2.08 10.22 7.07
CA GLU A 41 3.35 10.95 7.14
C GLU A 41 4.13 10.89 5.81
N ASP A 42 4.12 9.76 5.12
CA ASP A 42 4.73 9.62 3.79
C ASP A 42 4.05 10.53 2.75
N THR A 43 2.70 10.55 2.73
CA THR A 43 1.94 11.45 1.87
C THR A 43 2.28 12.91 2.15
N VAL A 44 2.32 13.33 3.42
CA VAL A 44 2.67 14.70 3.81
C VAL A 44 4.08 15.06 3.35
N THR A 45 5.06 14.18 3.59
CA THR A 45 6.46 14.37 3.19
C THR A 45 6.58 14.57 1.68
N ARG A 46 5.84 13.79 0.90
CA ARG A 46 5.83 13.87 -0.56
C ARG A 46 5.25 15.19 -1.07
N VAL A 47 4.13 15.63 -0.49
CA VAL A 47 3.49 16.91 -0.85
C VAL A 47 4.41 18.09 -0.51
N ILE A 48 5.09 18.05 0.64
CA ILE A 48 6.08 19.09 1.01
C ILE A 48 7.22 19.12 0.01
N GLY A 49 7.81 17.97 -0.33
CA GLY A 49 8.89 17.90 -1.31
C GLY A 49 8.48 18.39 -2.71
N LEU A 50 7.23 18.15 -3.12
CA LEU A 50 6.69 18.68 -4.37
C LEU A 50 6.51 20.20 -4.33
N TYR A 51 5.98 20.72 -3.22
CA TYR A 51 5.85 22.16 -3.00
C TYR A 51 7.21 22.87 -3.08
N GLU A 52 8.23 22.34 -2.40
CA GLU A 52 9.58 22.91 -2.43
C GLU A 52 10.15 22.93 -3.86
N GLN A 53 9.91 21.87 -4.64
CA GLN A 53 10.32 21.81 -6.05
C GLN A 53 9.63 22.87 -6.90
N TRP A 54 8.32 23.07 -6.72
CA TRP A 54 7.58 24.11 -7.43
C TRP A 54 8.01 25.53 -7.08
N VAL A 55 8.31 25.78 -5.80
CA VAL A 55 8.86 27.05 -5.33
C VAL A 55 10.22 27.30 -5.97
N LYS A 56 11.09 26.28 -5.99
CA LYS A 56 12.41 26.37 -6.64
C LYS A 56 12.31 26.60 -8.15
N ALA A 57 11.35 25.95 -8.82
CA ALA A 57 11.10 26.15 -10.25
C ALA A 57 10.58 27.55 -10.57
N GLY A 58 9.94 28.22 -9.60
CA GLY A 58 9.47 29.59 -9.74
C GLY A 58 8.28 29.73 -10.70
N THR A 59 8.12 30.92 -11.25
CA THR A 59 7.06 31.26 -12.20
C THR A 59 7.30 30.60 -13.56
N PRO A 60 6.23 30.33 -14.34
CA PRO A 60 6.40 29.81 -15.68
C PRO A 60 7.17 30.82 -16.56
N ALA A 61 7.95 30.31 -17.50
CA ALA A 61 8.64 31.15 -18.47
C ALA A 61 7.63 32.01 -19.26
N LEU A 62 8.05 33.23 -19.61
CA LEU A 62 7.23 34.15 -20.40
C LEU A 62 6.75 33.49 -21.69
N GLY A 63 5.46 33.65 -22.01
CA GLY A 63 4.81 32.99 -23.15
C GLY A 63 4.21 31.61 -22.84
N THR A 64 4.47 31.04 -21.65
CA THR A 64 3.78 29.82 -21.21
C THR A 64 2.37 30.15 -20.74
N SER A 65 1.37 29.38 -21.19
CA SER A 65 0.01 29.50 -20.68
C SER A 65 -0.03 29.16 -19.19
N MET A 66 -0.44 30.13 -18.37
CA MET A 66 -0.58 29.97 -16.91
C MET A 66 -1.55 28.82 -16.55
N ALA A 67 -2.62 28.66 -17.34
CA ALA A 67 -3.58 27.57 -17.16
C ALA A 67 -2.91 26.20 -17.34
N ARG A 68 -2.18 26.00 -18.43
CA ARG A 68 -1.50 24.71 -18.72
C ARG A 68 -0.39 24.41 -17.73
N TRP A 69 0.25 25.45 -17.21
CA TRP A 69 1.25 25.31 -16.16
C TRP A 69 0.63 24.87 -14.82
N TRP A 70 -0.51 25.45 -14.43
CA TRP A 70 -1.26 25.00 -13.26
C TRP A 70 -1.84 23.60 -13.43
N ASP A 71 -2.38 23.26 -14.61
CA ASP A 71 -2.93 21.93 -14.89
C ASP A 71 -1.90 20.83 -14.60
N ARG A 72 -0.65 21.00 -15.06
CA ARG A 72 0.43 20.03 -14.78
C ARG A 72 0.71 19.88 -13.29
N ARG A 73 0.77 21.00 -12.58
CA ARG A 73 1.00 21.00 -11.13
C ARG A 73 -0.14 20.32 -10.37
N LEU A 74 -1.39 20.56 -10.76
CA LEU A 74 -2.53 19.88 -10.14
C LEU A 74 -2.49 18.36 -10.35
N VAL A 75 -2.04 17.89 -11.51
CA VAL A 75 -1.81 16.46 -11.76
C VAL A 75 -0.69 15.91 -10.86
N GLU A 76 0.46 16.60 -10.78
CA GLU A 76 1.57 16.20 -9.91
C GLU A 76 1.15 16.14 -8.43
N LEU A 77 0.32 17.08 -7.96
CA LEU A 77 -0.21 17.06 -6.59
C LEU A 77 -1.19 15.91 -6.38
N HIS A 78 -2.07 15.66 -7.36
CA HIS A 78 -2.98 14.52 -7.31
C HIS A 78 -2.21 13.20 -7.16
N ASP A 79 -1.16 13.01 -7.95
CA ASP A 79 -0.31 11.81 -7.89
C ASP A 79 0.46 11.73 -6.57
N ALA A 80 0.87 12.87 -6.00
CA ALA A 80 1.49 12.89 -4.68
C ALA A 80 0.53 12.46 -3.56
N ILE A 81 -0.75 12.80 -3.67
CA ILE A 81 -1.80 12.46 -2.68
C ILE A 81 -2.22 10.99 -2.79
N GLN A 82 -2.43 10.48 -4.01
CA GLN A 82 -2.87 9.10 -4.22
C GLN A 82 -1.78 8.05 -3.94
N GLY A 83 -0.53 8.49 -3.80
CA GLY A 83 0.61 7.59 -3.69
C GLY A 83 1.03 7.05 -5.06
N PRO A 84 2.10 6.23 -5.13
CA PRO A 84 2.46 5.59 -6.37
C PRO A 84 1.32 4.63 -6.72
N ALA A 85 0.52 4.96 -7.74
CA ALA A 85 -0.32 3.96 -8.37
C ALA A 85 0.60 2.78 -8.68
N GLU A 86 0.24 1.57 -8.24
CA GLU A 86 0.91 0.35 -8.68
C GLU A 86 0.96 0.39 -10.21
N GLN A 87 2.10 0.80 -10.75
CA GLN A 87 2.34 0.68 -12.17
C GLN A 87 2.27 -0.82 -12.43
N PRO A 88 1.34 -1.30 -13.28
CA PRO A 88 1.35 -2.70 -13.63
C PRO A 88 2.72 -2.95 -14.23
N ALA A 89 3.47 -3.84 -13.57
CA ALA A 89 4.81 -4.21 -13.95
C ALA A 89 4.84 -4.35 -15.47
N ARG A 90 5.53 -3.43 -16.13
CA ARG A 90 5.80 -3.49 -17.56
C ARG A 90 6.61 -4.76 -17.75
N THR A 91 5.90 -5.85 -18.03
CA THR A 91 6.46 -7.14 -18.40
C THR A 91 7.27 -6.86 -19.64
N THR A 92 8.58 -6.75 -19.42
CA THR A 92 9.56 -6.71 -20.49
C THR A 92 9.55 -8.11 -21.08
N VAL A 93 8.63 -8.36 -22.01
CA VAL A 93 8.73 -9.48 -22.94
C VAL A 93 9.96 -9.19 -23.77
N LYS A 94 11.04 -9.88 -23.42
CA LYS A 94 12.32 -9.89 -24.09
C LYS A 94 12.11 -10.49 -25.49
N ASN A 95 11.77 -9.66 -26.47
CA ASN A 95 11.77 -10.05 -27.88
C ASN A 95 13.23 -10.31 -28.30
N GLN A 96 13.61 -11.59 -28.23
CA GLN A 96 14.86 -12.14 -28.71
C GLN A 96 14.86 -12.10 -30.25
N PRO A 97 15.88 -11.54 -30.93
CA PRO A 97 16.04 -11.75 -32.35
C PRO A 97 16.59 -13.16 -32.57
N THR A 98 15.78 -14.04 -33.16
CA THR A 98 16.25 -15.33 -33.68
C THR A 98 17.07 -15.07 -34.94
N SER A 99 18.36 -14.80 -34.75
CA SER A 99 19.36 -14.96 -35.81
C SER A 99 19.92 -16.37 -35.69
N GLU A 100 19.24 -17.33 -36.30
CA GLU A 100 19.82 -18.61 -36.70
C GLU A 100 19.63 -18.74 -38.20
N GLU A 101 20.58 -18.16 -38.94
CA GLU A 101 20.88 -18.51 -40.31
C GLU A 101 22.34 -18.97 -40.27
N GLN A 102 22.56 -20.30 -40.27
CA GLN A 102 23.62 -21.04 -40.97
C GLN A 102 23.30 -22.54 -40.94
#